data_AF-A0A970NF23-F1
#
_entry.id   AF-A0A970NF23-F1
#
_cell.length_a   1.000
_cell.length_b   1.000
_cell.length_c   1.000
_cell.angle_alpha   90.00
_cell.angle_beta   90.00
_cell.angle_gamma   90.00
#
_symmetry.space_group_name_H-M   'P 1'
#
loop_
_entity.id
_entity.type
_entity.pdbx_description
1 polymer ?
#
loop_
_entity_poly.entity_id
_entity_poly.type
_entity_poly.pdbx_seq_one_letter_code
_entity_poly.pdbx_strand_id
1 'polypeptide(L)' 'VIGKHSGSAAIKSKFMEYGVELSEEDAQEVLGRCRQMAMDKKRSLFDKEMAYIYKGYLAEKKRNQAG' A
#
# COMPACT_ATOMS: atom_id res chain seq x y z
N VAL A 1 -6.08 11.61 1.95
CA VAL A 1 -5.35 11.14 3.14
C VAL A 1 -5.76 9.71 3.43
N ILE A 2 -4.84 8.73 3.30
CA ILE A 2 -5.14 7.34 3.70
C ILE A 2 -5.09 7.27 5.24
N GLY A 3 -6.24 7.06 5.85
CA GLY A 3 -6.43 7.01 7.30
C GLY A 3 -7.09 5.71 7.75
N LYS A 4 -7.45 5.63 9.04
CA LYS A 4 -8.04 4.44 9.69
C LYS A 4 -9.36 3.94 9.05
N HIS A 5 -9.97 4.73 8.17
CA HIS A 5 -11.21 4.43 7.45
C HIS A 5 -11.03 4.20 5.93
N SER A 6 -9.81 4.28 5.40
CA SER A 6 -9.60 4.06 3.97
C SER A 6 -9.73 2.57 3.64
N GLY A 7 -10.65 2.23 2.72
CA GLY A 7 -10.81 0.87 2.18
C GLY A 7 -9.81 0.55 1.06
N SER A 8 -9.80 -0.70 0.60
CA SER A 8 -8.92 -1.16 -0.51
C SER A 8 -9.19 -0.40 -1.81
N ALA A 9 -10.45 -0.03 -2.07
CA ALA A 9 -10.83 0.79 -3.21
C ALA A 9 -10.13 2.16 -3.22
N ALA A 10 -9.92 2.79 -2.06
CA ALA A 10 -9.22 4.06 -1.95
C ALA A 10 -7.72 3.91 -2.25
N ILE A 11 -7.11 2.79 -1.84
CA ILE A 11 -5.73 2.45 -2.20
C ILE A 11 -5.62 2.24 -3.71
N LYS A 12 -6.50 1.45 -4.32
CA LYS A 12 -6.50 1.21 -5.76
C LYS A 12 -6.62 2.51 -6.55
N SER A 13 -7.59 3.36 -6.21
CA SER A 13 -7.76 4.66 -6.86
C SER A 13 -6.51 5.54 -6.72
N LYS A 14 -5.91 5.57 -5.53
CA LYS A 14 -4.73 6.38 -5.27
C LYS A 14 -3.51 5.92 -6.08
N PHE A 15 -3.29 4.62 -6.19
CA PHE A 15 -2.20 4.08 -7.01
C PHE A 15 -2.46 4.24 -8.51
N MET A 16 -3.72 4.17 -8.94
CA MET A 16 -4.12 4.41 -10.32
C MET A 16 -3.84 5.85 -10.76
N GLU A 17 -3.96 6.85 -9.88
CA GLU A 17 -3.52 8.24 -10.14
C GLU A 17 -2.02 8.33 -10.52
N TYR A 18 -1.20 7.37 -10.08
CA TYR A 18 0.23 7.27 -10.39
C TYR A 18 0.53 6.27 -11.52
N GLY A 19 -0.49 5.75 -12.22
CA GLY A 19 -0.32 4.75 -13.28
C GLY A 19 0.01 3.34 -12.77
N VAL A 20 -0.24 3.06 -11.49
CA VAL A 20 0.00 1.74 -10.88
C VAL A 20 -1.34 1.05 -10.66
N GLU A 21 -1.55 -0.04 -11.39
CA GLU A 21 -2.73 -0.89 -11.21
C GLU A 21 -2.44 -1.98 -10.17
N LEU A 22 -3.34 -2.12 -9.19
CA LEU A 22 -3.25 -3.13 -8.13
C LEU A 22 -4.40 -4.13 -8.27
N SER A 23 -4.08 -5.42 -8.15
CA SER A 23 -5.10 -6.45 -7.91
C SER A 23 -5.80 -6.19 -6.57
N GLU A 24 -6.97 -6.80 -6.34
CA GLU A 24 -7.64 -6.69 -5.03
C GLU A 24 -6.75 -7.23 -3.89
N GLU A 25 -6.08 -8.36 -4.13
CA GLU A 25 -5.17 -8.98 -3.16
C GLU A 25 -3.98 -8.07 -2.83
N ASP A 26 -3.32 -7.52 -3.85
CA ASP A 26 -2.18 -6.61 -3.69
C ASP A 26 -2.62 -5.33 -2.98
N ALA A 27 -3.82 -4.81 -3.31
CA ALA A 27 -4.37 -3.63 -2.66
C ALA A 27 -4.69 -3.88 -1.18
N GLN A 28 -5.22 -5.05 -0.83
CA GLN A 28 -5.49 -5.42 0.57
C GLN A 28 -4.20 -5.55 1.39
N GLU A 29 -3.17 -6.19 0.83
CA GLU A 29 -1.88 -6.38 1.48
C GLU A 29 -1.16 -5.03 1.69
N VAL A 30 -1.09 -4.20 0.64
CA VAL A 30 -0.52 -2.85 0.72
C VAL A 30 -1.31 -1.97 1.70
N LEU A 31 -2.65 -2.07 1.70
CA LEU A 31 -3.50 -1.36 2.67
C LEU A 31 -3.20 -1.77 4.11
N GLY A 32 -3.03 -3.08 4.37
CA GLY A 32 -2.67 -3.59 5.70
C GLY A 32 -1.37 -2.98 6.20
N ARG A 33 -0.34 -2.99 5.36
CA ARG A 33 0.96 -2.37 5.66
C ARG A 33 0.87 -0.85 5.88
N CYS A 34 0.07 -0.16 5.07
CA CYS A 34 -0.16 1.28 5.22
C CYS A 34 -0.87 1.61 6.53
N ARG A 35 -1.90 0.82 6.92
CA ARG A 35 -2.61 1.00 8.19
C ARG A 35 -1.70 0.79 9.38
N GLN A 36 -0.87 -0.27 9.35
CA GLN A 36 0.08 -0.53 10.42
C GLN A 36 1.04 0.66 10.61
N MET A 37 1.66 1.12 9.53
CA MET A 37 2.59 2.25 9.61
C MET A 37 1.91 3.56 10.06
N ALA A 38 0.66 3.81 9.63
CA ALA A 38 -0.11 4.98 10.08
C ALA A 38 -0.41 4.91 11.59
N MET A 39 -0.73 3.73 12.10
CA MET A 39 -0.93 3.50 13.54
C MET A 39 0.36 3.73 14.32
N ASP A 40 1.49 3.17 13.85
CA ASP A 40 2.79 3.30 14.51
C ASP A 40 3.25 4.76 14.56
N LYS A 41 3.07 5.51 13.46
CA LYS A 41 3.42 6.93 13.37
C LYS A 41 2.41 7.86 14.03
N LYS A 42 1.24 7.35 14.44
CA LYS A 42 0.09 8.12 14.96
C LYS A 42 -0.34 9.28 14.04
N ARG A 43 -0.16 9.11 12.74
CA ARG A 43 -0.54 10.08 11.71
C ARG A 43 -0.83 9.37 10.41
N SER A 44 -1.50 10.06 9.49
CA SER A 44 -1.66 9.55 8.14
C SER A 44 -0.33 9.52 7.37
N LEU A 45 -0.27 8.63 6.39
CA LEU A 45 0.91 8.49 5.54
C LEU A 45 0.93 9.53 4.42
N PHE A 46 2.15 9.97 4.08
CA PHE A 46 2.39 10.72 2.85
C PHE A 46 2.49 9.78 1.65
N ASP A 47 2.22 10.29 0.45
CA ASP A 47 2.26 9.50 -0.79
C ASP A 47 3.61 8.81 -1.00
N LYS A 48 4.72 9.46 -0.63
CA LYS A 48 6.07 8.87 -0.70
C LYS A 48 6.25 7.65 0.22
N GLU A 49 5.58 7.63 1.38
CA GLU A 49 5.63 6.52 2.33
C GLU A 49 4.80 5.34 1.80
N MET A 50 3.64 5.62 1.19
CA MET A 50 2.85 4.59 0.50
C MET A 50 3.62 3.97 -0.67
N ALA A 51 4.30 4.79 -1.46
CA ALA A 51 5.14 4.30 -2.55
C ALA A 51 6.31 3.43 -2.04
N TYR A 52 6.89 3.78 -0.89
CA TYR A 52 7.93 2.97 -0.25
C TYR A 52 7.41 1.60 0.20
N ILE A 53 6.23 1.57 0.84
CA ILE A 53 5.56 0.33 1.24
C ILE A 53 5.29 -0.56 0.02
N TYR A 54 4.76 0.01 -1.06
CA TYR A 54 4.48 -0.72 -2.29
C TYR A 54 5.76 -1.32 -2.92
N LYS A 55 6.84 -0.55 -2.99
CA LYS A 55 8.14 -1.05 -3.49
C LYS A 55 8.67 -2.21 -2.65
N GLY A 56 8.55 -2.12 -1.32
CA GLY A 56 8.93 -3.21 -0.40
C GLY A 56 8.10 -4.47 -0.65
N TYR A 57 6.77 -4.31 -0.76
CA TYR A 57 5.85 -5.39 -1.10
C TYR A 57 6.20 -6.09 -2.42
N LEU A 58 6.48 -5.33 -3.49
CA LEU A 58 6.88 -5.90 -4.78
C LEU A 58 8.20 -6.69 -4.70
N ALA A 59 9.17 -6.18 -3.93
CA ALA A 59 10.45 -6.85 -3.74
C ALA A 59 10.28 -8.18 -3.01
N GLU A 60 9.44 -8.23 -1.98
CA GLU A 60 9.11 -9.46 -1.25
C GLU A 60 8.35 -10.45 -2.15
N LYS A 61 7.33 -9.97 -2.88
CA LYS A 61 6.55 -10.81 -3.81
C LYS A 61 7.44 -11.46 -4.87
N LYS A 62 8.39 -10.71 -5.46
CA LYS A 62 9.37 -11.25 -6.41
C LYS A 62 10.27 -12.32 -5.79
N ARG A 63 10.72 -12.14 -4.54
CA ARG A 63 11.56 -13.14 -3.85
C ARG A 63 10.78 -14.43 -3.61
N ASN A 64 9.53 -14.33 -3.20
CA ASN A 64 8.69 -15.49 -2.90
C ASN A 64 8.28 -16.29 -4.16
N GLN A 65 8.34 -15.68 -5.34
CA GLN A 65 8.06 -16.35 -6.62
C GLN A 65 9.31 -17.00 -7.24
N ALA A 66 10.51 -16.65 -6.75
CA ALA A 66 11.78 -17.09 -7.30
C ALA A 66 12.43 -18.24 -6.51
N GLY A 67 11.80 -18.69 -5.42
CA GLY A 67 12.21 -19.85 -4.63
C GLY A 67 11.16 -20.94 -4.68
#